data_AF-A0A519SG82-F1
#
_entry.id   AF-A0A519SG82-F1
#
_cell.length_a   1.000
_cell.length_b   1.000
_cell.length_c   1.000
_cell.angle_alpha   90.00
_cell.angle_beta   90.00
_cell.angle_gamma   90.00
#
_symmetry.space_group_name_H-M   'P 1'
#
loop_
_entity.id
_entity.type
_entity.pdbx_description
1 polymer ?
#
loop_
_entity_poly.entity_id
_entity_poly.type
_entity_poly.pdbx_seq_one_letter_code
_entity_poly.pdbx_strand_id
1 'polypeptide(L)'
;PEIYLYASVYKDQTFFKALKTQIGFDVFYNDTYLAKSYSIAASQFYNGDPVTFGSKPIVDAWIKAGLRRANIFAKYQYANQGLFSGGYYTVNRYPMPDRLLTIGFTWNFYD
;
A
#
# COMPACT_ATOMS: atom_id res chain seq x y z
N PRO A 1 -16.67 -2.48 -6.39
CA PRO A 1 -16.09 -1.79 -7.56
C PRO A 1 -16.18 -2.74 -8.74
N GLU A 2 -16.52 -2.24 -9.93
CA GLU A 2 -16.55 -3.08 -11.13
C GLU A 2 -15.13 -3.37 -11.61
N ILE A 3 -14.22 -2.41 -11.46
CA ILE A 3 -12.81 -2.55 -11.79
C ILE A 3 -11.95 -2.31 -10.56
N TYR A 4 -11.14 -3.31 -10.21
CA TYR A 4 -10.08 -3.27 -9.20
C TYR A 4 -8.75 -3.55 -9.90
N LEU A 5 -7.77 -2.68 -9.71
CA LEU A 5 -6.42 -2.85 -10.25
C LEU A 5 -5.42 -2.85 -9.10
N TYR A 6 -4.64 -3.93 -9.05
CA TYR A 6 -3.40 -4.02 -8.30
C TYR A 6 -2.29 -4.43 -9.26
N ALA A 7 -1.24 -3.61 -9.34
CA ALA A 7 -0.06 -3.90 -10.15
C ALA A 7 1.19 -3.64 -9.32
N SER A 8 2.16 -4.56 -9.38
CA SER A 8 3.47 -4.40 -8.75
C SER A 8 4.53 -4.50 -9.83
N VAL A 9 5.33 -3.45 -9.96
CA VAL A 9 6.42 -3.37 -10.94
C VAL A 9 7.72 -3.21 -10.18
N TYR A 10 8.68 -4.09 -10.45
CA TYR A 10 9.97 -4.07 -9.78
C TYR A 10 11.11 -4.44 -10.70
N LYS A 11 12.31 -4.06 -10.29
CA LYS A 11 13.56 -4.41 -10.92
C LYS A 11 14.51 -5.02 -9.90
N ASP A 12 15.08 -6.15 -10.28
CA ASP A 12 16.11 -6.83 -9.52
C ASP A 12 17.50 -6.39 -9.99
N GLN A 13 18.38 -6.12 -9.03
CA GLN A 13 19.79 -5.82 -9.29
C GLN A 13 20.65 -6.44 -8.19
N THR A 14 21.66 -7.21 -8.58
CA THR A 14 22.63 -7.76 -7.64
C THR A 14 23.91 -6.94 -7.68
N PHE A 15 24.28 -6.33 -6.56
CA PHE A 15 25.52 -5.60 -6.40
C PHE A 15 26.58 -6.48 -5.72
N PHE A 16 27.84 -6.35 -6.17
CA PHE A 16 29.00 -7.04 -5.59
C PHE A 16 28.83 -8.56 -5.38
N LYS A 17 28.01 -9.20 -6.22
CA LYS A 17 27.65 -10.65 -6.17
C LYS A 17 27.00 -11.14 -4.85
N ALA A 18 26.75 -10.26 -3.88
CA ALA A 18 26.28 -10.64 -2.55
C ALA A 18 25.08 -9.83 -2.06
N LEU A 19 24.89 -8.61 -2.58
CA LEU A 19 23.80 -7.72 -2.20
C LEU A 19 22.68 -7.82 -3.23
N LYS A 20 21.66 -8.63 -2.93
CA LYS A 20 20.46 -8.75 -3.76
C LYS A 20 19.54 -7.58 -3.44
N THR A 21 19.37 -6.66 -4.38
CA THR A 21 18.51 -5.50 -4.21
C THR A 21 17.34 -5.58 -5.17
N GLN A 22 16.15 -5.30 -4.67
CA GLN A 22 14.92 -5.16 -5.45
C GLN A 22 14.36 -3.79 -5.16
N ILE A 23 14.04 -3.05 -6.20
CA ILE A 23 13.36 -1.75 -6.09
C ILE A 23 12.12 -1.80 -6.96
N GLY A 24 11.00 -1.31 -6.43
CA GLY A 24 9.75 -1.37 -7.13
C GLY A 24 8.74 -0.36 -6.60
N PHE A 25 7.60 -0.35 -7.28
CA PHE A 25 6.43 0.38 -6.84
C PHE A 25 5.17 -0.44 -7.08
N ASP A 26 4.21 -0.29 -6.19
CA ASP A 26 2.90 -0.92 -6.25
C ASP A 26 1.87 0.16 -6.58
N VAL A 27 0.93 -0.15 -7.48
CA VAL A 27 -0.16 0.73 -7.86
C VAL A 27 -1.48 0.06 -7.50
N PHE A 28 -2.32 0.80 -6.77
CA PHE A 28 -3.66 0.40 -6.39
C PHE A 28 -4.66 1.38 -7.00
N TYR A 29 -5.70 0.86 -7.65
CA TYR A 29 -6.79 1.67 -8.18
C TYR A 29 -8.12 0.93 -8.07
N ASN A 30 -9.11 1.64 -7.55
CA ASN A 30 -10.51 1.24 -7.51
C ASN A 30 -11.34 2.23 -8.31
N ASP A 31 -12.09 1.70 -9.27
CA ASP A 31 -13.17 2.46 -9.91
C ASP A 31 -14.31 2.71 -8.93
N THR A 32 -15.25 3.58 -9.29
CA THR A 32 -16.37 3.98 -8.43
C THR A 32 -17.15 2.79 -7.88
N TYR A 33 -17.47 2.87 -6.58
CA TYR A 33 -18.21 1.84 -5.88
C TYR A 33 -19.07 2.43 -4.78
N LEU A 34 -20.16 1.73 -4.45
CA LEU A 34 -21.01 2.06 -3.32
C LEU A 34 -20.32 1.62 -2.03
N ALA A 35 -20.05 2.59 -1.16
CA ALA A 35 -19.28 2.39 0.04
C ALA A 35 -20.15 1.93 1.21
N LYS A 36 -19.61 1.04 2.03
CA LYS A 36 -20.24 0.68 3.31
C LYS A 36 -19.92 1.73 4.37
N SER A 37 -20.83 1.86 5.32
CA SER A 37 -20.60 2.62 6.53
C SER A 37 -20.15 1.67 7.66
N TYR A 38 -19.35 2.17 8.59
CA TYR A 38 -18.88 1.36 9.72
C TYR A 38 -19.48 1.88 11.03
N SER A 39 -20.07 0.97 11.82
CA SER A 39 -20.57 1.28 13.15
C SER A 39 -19.50 0.92 14.17
N ILE A 40 -18.93 1.93 14.82
CA ILE A 40 -17.91 1.74 15.86
C ILE A 40 -18.51 1.02 17.07
N ALA A 41 -19.74 1.34 17.45
CA ALA A 41 -20.39 0.76 18.63
C ALA A 41 -20.66 -0.75 18.47
N ALA A 42 -20.99 -1.20 17.26
CA ALA A 42 -21.24 -2.60 16.96
C ALA A 42 -20.02 -3.33 16.37
N SER A 43 -18.91 -2.61 16.11
CA SER A 43 -17.73 -3.10 15.40
C SER A 43 -18.04 -3.78 14.06
N GLN A 44 -19.07 -3.33 13.34
CA GLN A 44 -19.59 -3.98 12.14
C GLN A 44 -19.83 -3.01 10.99
N PHE A 45 -19.63 -3.50 9.77
CA PHE A 45 -20.01 -2.80 8.54
C PHE A 45 -21.49 -2.98 8.25
N TYR A 46 -22.13 -1.90 7.82
CA TYR A 46 -23.53 -1.91 7.40
C TYR A 46 -23.72 -1.11 6.11
N ASN A 47 -24.82 -1.40 5.41
CA ASN A 47 -25.23 -0.64 4.25
C ASN A 47 -25.97 0.60 4.75
N GLY A 48 -25.32 1.76 4.68
CA GLY A 48 -25.90 3.06 5.02
C GLY A 48 -26.44 3.78 3.79
N ASP A 49 -26.49 5.11 3.85
CA ASP A 49 -26.84 5.95 2.71
C ASP A 49 -25.96 5.63 1.49
N PRO A 50 -26.51 5.72 0.26
CA PRO A 50 -25.79 5.41 -0.97
C PRO A 50 -24.72 6.47 -1.25
N VAL A 51 -23.56 6.33 -0.62
CA VAL A 51 -22.37 7.15 -0.88
C VAL A 51 -21.47 6.40 -1.85
N THR A 52 -21.17 7.01 -2.98
CA THR A 52 -20.23 6.48 -3.96
C THR A 52 -18.84 7.04 -3.70
N PHE A 53 -17.85 6.15 -3.59
CA PHE A 53 -16.45 6.52 -3.58
C PHE A 53 -15.78 6.09 -4.88
N GLY A 54 -14.92 6.94 -5.40
CA GLY A 54 -13.94 6.59 -6.41
C GLY A 54 -12.54 6.90 -5.87
N SER A 55 -11.56 6.09 -6.23
CA SER A 55 -10.18 6.31 -5.81
C SER A 55 -9.35 6.86 -6.96
N LYS A 56 -8.41 7.75 -6.67
CA LYS A 56 -7.28 8.01 -7.57
C LYS A 56 -6.25 6.88 -7.40
N PRO A 57 -5.41 6.61 -8.42
CA PRO A 57 -4.34 5.63 -8.28
C PRO A 57 -3.46 5.97 -7.07
N ILE A 58 -3.28 5.03 -6.16
CA ILE A 58 -2.39 5.12 -5.02
C ILE A 58 -1.12 4.37 -5.38
N VAL A 59 0.03 5.03 -5.21
CA VAL A 59 1.33 4.44 -5.53
C VAL A 59 2.14 4.30 -4.26
N ASP A 60 2.61 3.09 -3.98
CA ASP A 60 3.59 2.83 -2.94
C ASP A 60 4.95 2.60 -3.56
N ALA A 61 6.00 3.22 -3.04
CA ALA A 61 7.38 2.94 -3.44
C ALA A 61 8.04 2.02 -2.41
N TRP A 62 8.79 1.01 -2.85
CA TRP A 62 9.46 0.10 -1.93
C TRP A 62 10.83 -0.33 -2.43
N ILE A 63 11.68 -0.70 -1.47
CA ILE A 63 13.00 -1.23 -1.69
C ILE A 63 13.27 -2.37 -0.72
N LYS A 64 13.92 -3.41 -1.22
CA LYS A 64 14.38 -4.55 -0.45
C LYS A 64 15.85 -4.79 -0.75
N ALA A 65 16.66 -4.96 0.28
CA ALA A 65 18.07 -5.26 0.16
C ALA A 65 18.42 -6.44 1.07
N GLY A 66 18.91 -7.52 0.47
CA GLY A 66 19.37 -8.72 1.16
C GLY A 66 20.88 -8.88 1.04
N LEU A 67 21.57 -8.97 2.17
CA LEU A 67 22.99 -9.27 2.28
C LEU A 67 23.17 -10.54 3.12
N ARG A 68 23.49 -11.66 2.46
CA ARG A 68 23.65 -12.99 3.10
C ARG A 68 22.43 -13.35 3.96
N ARG A 69 22.54 -13.19 5.28
CA ARG A 69 21.52 -13.52 6.29
C ARG A 69 20.64 -12.35 6.71
N ALA A 70 21.07 -11.12 6.42
CA ALA A 70 20.36 -9.90 6.76
C ALA A 70 19.50 -9.43 5.58
N ASN A 71 18.23 -9.18 5.82
CA ASN A 71 17.30 -8.60 4.86
C ASN A 71 16.71 -7.32 5.45
N ILE A 72 16.81 -6.24 4.70
CA ILE A 72 16.23 -4.95 5.02
C ILE A 72 15.14 -4.66 3.99
N PHE A 73 14.02 -4.13 4.46
CA PHE A 73 12.91 -3.70 3.64
C PHE A 73 12.48 -2.30 4.07
N ALA A 74 12.20 -1.43 3.10
CA ALA A 74 11.57 -0.15 3.35
C ALA A 74 10.47 0.08 2.31
N LYS A 75 9.30 0.49 2.76
CA LYS A 75 8.15 0.81 1.93
C LYS A 75 7.59 2.16 2.34
N TYR A 76 7.52 3.07 1.38
CA TYR A 76 6.89 4.36 1.50
C TYR A 76 5.51 4.30 0.86
N GLN A 77 4.50 4.21 1.71
CA GLN A 77 3.11 4.07 1.32
C GLN A 77 2.53 5.43 0.91
N TYR A 78 1.62 5.39 -0.06
CA TYR A 78 0.93 6.55 -0.61
C TYR A 78 1.91 7.67 -1.02
N ALA A 79 2.98 7.30 -1.72
CA ALA A 79 4.07 8.17 -2.13
C ALA A 79 3.59 9.36 -3.00
N ASN A 80 2.49 9.18 -3.72
CA ASN A 80 1.87 10.19 -4.57
C ASN A 80 0.74 11.00 -3.87
N GLN A 81 0.62 10.91 -2.54
CA GLN A 81 -0.32 11.74 -1.78
C GLN A 81 0.00 13.23 -1.97
N GLY A 82 -1.03 14.00 -2.31
CA GLY A 82 -0.93 15.43 -2.63
C GLY A 82 -0.78 15.73 -4.13
N LEU A 83 -0.48 14.74 -4.98
CA LEU A 83 -0.45 14.94 -6.44
C LEU A 83 -1.85 14.88 -7.05
N PHE A 84 -2.66 13.89 -6.65
CA PHE A 84 -4.02 13.68 -7.17
C PHE A 84 -5.11 13.82 -6.11
N SER A 85 -4.78 13.50 -4.85
CA SER A 85 -5.67 13.64 -3.71
C SER A 85 -4.84 13.82 -2.44
N GLY A 86 -5.35 14.62 -1.50
CA GLY A 86 -4.73 14.81 -0.18
C GLY A 86 -4.99 13.65 0.79
N GLY A 87 -5.83 12.70 0.43
CA GLY A 87 -6.24 11.56 1.26
C GLY A 87 -7.26 10.69 0.53
N TYR A 88 -7.70 9.59 1.13
CA TYR A 88 -8.75 8.76 0.56
C TYR A 88 -9.62 8.12 1.64
N TYR A 89 -10.82 7.74 1.23
CA TYR A 89 -11.80 7.04 2.06
C TYR A 89 -12.15 5.74 1.35
N THR A 90 -12.16 4.65 2.11
CA THR A 90 -12.74 3.38 1.64
C THR A 90 -14.06 3.05 2.33
N VAL A 91 -14.29 3.70 3.47
CA VAL A 91 -15.44 3.53 4.33
C VAL A 91 -15.99 4.91 4.64
N ASN A 92 -17.31 5.04 4.66
CA ASN A 92 -17.94 6.34 4.85
C ASN A 92 -17.53 6.95 6.20
N ARG A 93 -17.08 8.21 6.17
CA ARG A 93 -16.59 8.99 7.33
C ARG A 93 -15.40 8.37 8.09
N TYR A 94 -14.64 7.47 7.46
CA TYR A 94 -13.45 6.88 8.06
C TYR A 94 -12.22 7.10 7.17
N PRO A 95 -11.35 8.06 7.52
CA PRO A 95 -10.17 8.38 6.71
C PRO A 95 -9.18 7.21 6.73
N MET A 96 -8.58 6.94 5.58
CA MET A 96 -7.51 5.97 5.46
C MET A 96 -6.15 6.58 5.84
N PRO A 97 -5.15 5.76 6.17
CA PRO A 97 -3.82 6.25 6.51
C PRO A 97 -3.22 7.15 5.43
N ASP A 98 -2.58 8.23 5.88
CA ASP A 98 -1.74 9.08 5.05
C ASP A 98 -0.43 8.39 4.69
N ARG A 99 0.48 9.12 4.01
CA ARG A 99 1.84 8.67 3.70
C ARG A 99 2.52 8.07 4.94
N LEU A 100 3.04 6.85 4.80
CA LEU A 100 3.67 6.14 5.90
C LEU A 100 4.95 5.46 5.43
N LEU A 101 6.04 5.68 6.15
CA LEU A 101 7.28 4.94 5.95
C LEU A 101 7.28 3.73 6.88
N THR A 102 7.21 2.54 6.29
CA THR A 102 7.35 1.27 7.00
C THR A 102 8.73 0.68 6.71
N ILE A 103 9.46 0.33 7.77
CA ILE A 103 10.78 -0.29 7.67
C ILE A 103 10.73 -1.66 8.37
N GLY A 104 11.32 -2.66 7.74
CA GLY A 104 11.45 -4.01 8.27
C GLY A 104 12.89 -4.49 8.22
N PHE A 105 13.29 -5.24 9.24
CA PHE A 105 14.58 -5.91 9.30
C PHE A 105 14.36 -7.37 9.67
N THR A 106 15.08 -8.27 9.00
CA THR A 106 15.01 -9.70 9.26
C THR A 106 16.42 -10.29 9.19
N TRP A 107 16.80 -11.03 10.23
CA TRP A 107 18.07 -11.74 10.29
C TRP A 107 17.82 -13.23 10.55
N ASN A 108 18.18 -14.06 9.59
CA ASN A 108 18.10 -15.51 9.75
C ASN A 108 19.37 -16.04 10.45
N PHE A 109 19.22 -16.59 11.66
CA PHE A 109 20.36 -17.06 12.47
C PHE A 109 20.85 -18.45 12.08
N TYR A 110 19.95 -19.29 11.55
CA TYR A 110 20.22 -20.63 11.07
C TYR A 110 20.26 -20.64 9.54
N ASP A 111 21.09 -21.53 8.96
CA ASP A 111 21.14 -21.77 7.51
C ASP A 111 19.94 -22.62 7.06
#